data_AF-A0A836WN00-F1
#
_entry.id   AF-A0A836WN00-F1
#
_cell.length_a   1.000
_cell.length_b   1.000
_cell.length_c   1.000
_cell.angle_alpha   90.00
_cell.angle_beta   90.00
_cell.angle_gamma   90.00
#
_symmetry.space_group_name_H-M   'P 1'
#
loop_
_entity.id
_entity.type
_entity.pdbx_description
1 polymer ?
#
loop_
_entity_poly.entity_id
_entity_poly.type
_entity_poly.pdbx_seq_one_letter_code
_entity_poly.pdbx_strand_id
1 'polypeptide(L)'
;MKKILLFYFTLSSILLPISISAQTNIKNNELKNAVQQIEGDLNKAKIRVDNLCENQNTALKASSWYLKAYVYTEFAKSKVFTAKYPGSDEIALQAVKKVLELDKTKELYSDILNVMMDLTITEYNKAINNYNEAINTKNKNDFETAVHYFELYFDCYQTFGIDKKFIDDFIKYNKVNLKAINFY
;
A
#
# COMPACT_ATOMS: atom_id res chain seq x y z
N MET A 1 73.68 38.39 20.87
CA MET A 1 72.56 37.44 21.06
C MET A 1 72.13 36.89 19.70
N LYS A 2 72.54 35.67 19.31
CA LYS A 2 72.09 34.99 18.09
C LYS A 2 71.23 33.81 18.52
N LYS A 3 69.90 33.92 18.35
CA LYS A 3 68.96 32.85 18.65
C LYS A 3 68.80 31.96 17.43
N ILE A 4 69.01 30.66 17.66
CA ILE A 4 68.79 29.54 16.76
C ILE A 4 67.29 29.44 16.46
N LEU A 5 66.91 29.48 15.19
CA LEU A 5 65.55 29.22 14.72
C LEU A 5 65.41 27.71 14.45
N LEU A 6 64.86 27.00 15.43
CA LEU A 6 64.38 25.61 15.31
C LEU A 6 62.98 25.64 14.67
N PHE A 7 62.88 25.10 13.46
CA PHE A 7 61.62 24.90 12.74
C PHE A 7 60.90 23.68 13.33
N TYR A 8 59.86 23.90 14.15
CA TYR A 8 58.93 22.86 14.56
C TYR A 8 57.82 22.74 13.52
N PHE A 9 57.83 21.64 12.77
CA PHE A 9 56.75 21.26 11.86
C PHE A 9 55.68 20.52 12.67
N THR A 10 54.64 21.22 13.12
CA THR A 10 53.50 20.59 13.80
C THR A 10 52.52 20.02 12.76
N LEU A 11 52.44 18.70 12.75
CA LEU A 11 51.49 17.91 11.97
C LEU A 11 50.07 18.18 12.49
N SER A 12 49.29 19.02 11.79
CA SER A 12 47.87 19.23 12.08
C SER A 12 47.07 18.07 11.48
N SER A 13 46.74 17.08 12.30
CA SER A 13 45.76 16.05 11.98
C SER A 13 44.35 16.65 12.05
N ILE A 14 43.82 17.02 10.88
CA ILE A 14 42.42 17.39 10.67
C ILE A 14 41.57 16.14 10.95
N LEU A 15 40.91 16.11 12.12
CA LEU A 15 39.83 15.18 12.41
C LEU A 15 38.60 15.63 11.61
N LEU A 16 38.34 14.96 10.49
CA LEU A 16 37.04 15.01 9.83
C LEU A 16 36.01 14.30 10.72
N PRO A 17 34.89 14.94 11.09
CA PRO A 17 33.77 14.20 11.66
C PRO A 17 33.22 13.28 10.58
N ILE A 18 33.47 11.97 10.73
CA ILE A 18 32.76 10.95 9.98
C ILE A 18 31.31 11.00 10.46
N SER A 19 30.47 11.76 9.76
CA SER A 19 29.02 11.64 9.90
C SER A 19 28.61 10.30 9.31
N ILE A 20 28.64 9.26 10.15
CA ILE A 20 28.06 7.96 9.82
C ILE A 20 26.56 8.19 9.63
N SER A 21 26.11 8.25 8.38
CA SER A 21 24.70 8.27 8.03
C SER A 21 24.08 6.90 8.28
N ALA A 22 23.77 6.60 9.54
CA ALA A 22 23.06 5.38 9.95
C ALA A 22 21.53 5.51 9.74
N GLN A 23 21.08 5.98 8.57
CA GLN A 23 19.66 6.30 8.33
C GLN A 23 18.94 5.47 7.26
N THR A 24 19.50 4.35 6.80
CA THR A 24 18.88 3.55 5.73
C THR A 24 18.23 2.23 6.17
N ASN A 25 18.34 1.79 7.43
CA ASN A 25 17.81 0.47 7.86
C ASN A 25 16.75 0.49 8.98
N ILE A 26 16.43 1.64 9.57
CA ILE A 26 15.53 1.70 10.75
C ILE A 26 14.05 1.76 10.34
N LYS A 27 13.70 2.46 9.24
CA LYS A 27 12.31 2.62 8.78
C LYS A 27 11.67 1.34 8.22
N ASN A 28 12.43 0.51 7.52
CA ASN A 28 11.93 -0.78 7.00
C ASN A 28 11.58 -1.76 8.12
N ASN A 29 12.27 -1.71 9.25
CA ASN A 29 11.94 -2.55 10.41
C ASN A 29 10.65 -2.08 11.10
N GLU A 30 10.36 -0.78 11.17
CA GLU A 30 9.10 -0.31 11.76
C GLU A 30 7.88 -0.70 10.93
N LEU A 31 7.96 -0.57 9.60
CA LEU A 31 6.92 -1.01 8.66
C LEU A 31 6.76 -2.54 8.68
N LYS A 32 7.87 -3.28 8.63
CA LYS A 32 7.87 -4.75 8.70
C LYS A 32 7.36 -5.26 10.05
N ASN A 33 7.74 -4.63 11.16
CA ASN A 33 7.22 -4.96 12.49
C ASN A 33 5.75 -4.57 12.64
N ALA A 34 5.31 -3.47 12.04
CA ALA A 34 3.91 -3.10 11.99
C ALA A 34 3.11 -4.16 11.21
N VAL A 35 3.56 -4.55 10.02
CA VAL A 35 2.94 -5.61 9.19
C VAL A 35 2.95 -6.97 9.90
N GLN A 36 4.05 -7.38 10.56
CA GLN A 36 4.10 -8.62 11.35
C GLN A 36 3.22 -8.57 12.61
N GLN A 37 3.04 -7.41 13.24
CA GLN A 37 2.10 -7.24 14.35
C GLN A 37 0.64 -7.24 13.87
N ILE A 38 0.39 -6.78 12.63
CA ILE A 38 -0.91 -6.80 11.96
C ILE A 38 -1.38 -8.24 11.72
N GLU A 39 -0.46 -9.17 11.43
CA GLU A 39 -0.76 -10.61 11.24
C GLU A 39 -1.37 -11.30 12.49
N GLY A 40 -1.27 -10.70 13.68
CA GLY A 40 -1.79 -11.29 14.93
C GLY A 40 -3.21 -10.86 15.35
N ASP A 41 -3.67 -9.65 14.98
CA ASP A 41 -5.01 -9.13 15.31
C ASP A 41 -5.36 -7.92 14.43
N LEU A 42 -6.06 -8.16 13.33
CA LEU A 42 -6.44 -7.11 12.38
C LEU A 42 -7.37 -6.04 12.99
N ASN A 43 -8.11 -6.33 14.08
CA ASN A 43 -8.93 -5.29 14.72
C ASN A 43 -8.07 -4.25 15.45
N LYS A 44 -7.04 -4.70 16.15
CA LYS A 44 -6.06 -3.80 16.78
C LYS A 44 -5.28 -3.02 15.74
N ALA A 45 -4.93 -3.67 14.63
CA ALA A 45 -4.31 -3.02 13.49
C ALA A 45 -5.16 -1.85 12.99
N LYS A 46 -6.46 -2.06 12.75
CA LYS A 46 -7.41 -1.01 12.33
C LYS A 46 -7.36 0.20 13.25
N ILE A 47 -7.52 -0.01 14.56
CA ILE A 47 -7.52 1.08 15.56
C ILE A 47 -6.21 1.87 15.48
N ARG A 48 -5.06 1.17 15.40
CA ARG A 48 -3.76 1.82 15.32
C ARG A 48 -3.60 2.64 14.03
N VAL A 49 -3.93 2.08 12.87
CA VAL A 49 -3.74 2.78 11.59
C VAL A 49 -4.71 3.95 11.41
N ASP A 50 -5.94 3.84 11.94
CA ASP A 50 -6.88 4.96 11.95
C ASP A 50 -6.34 6.10 12.81
N ASN A 51 -5.88 5.81 14.04
CA ASN A 51 -5.27 6.82 14.92
C ASN A 51 -4.04 7.50 14.29
N LEU A 52 -3.20 6.75 13.56
CA LEU A 52 -2.05 7.31 12.85
C LEU A 52 -2.46 8.28 11.73
N CYS A 53 -3.57 8.01 11.05
CA CYS A 53 -4.06 8.87 9.97
C CYS A 53 -4.88 10.07 10.46
N GLU A 54 -5.38 10.04 11.70
CA GLU A 54 -6.10 11.15 12.32
C GLU A 54 -5.17 12.13 13.06
N ASN A 55 -4.04 11.65 13.58
CA ASN A 55 -3.08 12.51 14.26
C ASN A 55 -2.34 13.44 13.27
N GLN A 56 -2.42 14.75 13.50
CA GLN A 56 -1.88 15.80 12.62
C GLN A 56 -0.42 15.59 12.21
N ASN A 57 0.42 15.07 13.11
CA ASN A 57 1.84 14.87 12.85
C ASN A 57 2.14 13.63 12.00
N THR A 58 1.29 12.61 12.07
CA THR A 58 1.47 11.34 11.35
C THR A 58 0.59 11.25 10.10
N ALA A 59 -0.49 12.02 10.02
CA ALA A 59 -1.37 12.14 8.86
C ALA A 59 -0.65 12.71 7.62
N LEU A 60 0.43 13.46 7.82
CA LEU A 60 1.27 13.98 6.73
C LEU A 60 2.33 12.99 6.24
N LYS A 61 2.45 11.81 6.89
CA LYS A 61 3.44 10.79 6.53
C LYS A 61 2.80 9.74 5.62
N ALA A 62 3.38 9.54 4.43
CA ALA A 62 2.95 8.50 3.50
C ALA A 62 2.93 7.10 4.14
N SER A 63 3.87 6.80 5.04
CA SER A 63 3.92 5.52 5.75
C SER A 63 2.67 5.21 6.58
N SER A 64 2.02 6.22 7.16
CA SER A 64 0.78 6.03 7.93
C SER A 64 -0.36 5.56 7.02
N TRP A 65 -0.48 6.20 5.86
CA TRP A 65 -1.49 5.87 4.85
C TRP A 65 -1.20 4.54 4.17
N TYR A 66 0.07 4.18 3.99
CA TYR A 66 0.46 2.86 3.49
C TYR A 66 -0.02 1.76 4.42
N LEU A 67 0.22 1.90 5.74
CA LEU A 67 -0.26 0.92 6.72
C LEU A 67 -1.78 0.82 6.71
N LYS A 68 -2.49 1.95 6.56
CA LYS A 68 -3.94 1.95 6.42
C LYS A 68 -4.37 1.21 5.16
N ALA A 69 -3.77 1.50 4.00
CA ALA A 69 -4.07 0.81 2.76
C ALA A 69 -3.87 -0.71 2.88
N TYR A 70 -2.76 -1.13 3.49
CA TYR A 70 -2.47 -2.54 3.73
C TYR A 70 -3.53 -3.23 4.61
N VAL A 71 -3.81 -2.68 5.80
CA VAL A 71 -4.77 -3.28 6.74
C VAL A 71 -6.17 -3.40 6.14
N TYR A 72 -6.63 -2.35 5.47
CA TYR A 72 -7.96 -2.34 4.86
C TYR A 72 -8.04 -3.22 3.60
N THR A 73 -6.93 -3.44 2.89
CA THR A 73 -6.85 -4.46 1.81
C THR A 73 -6.98 -5.87 2.39
N GLU A 74 -6.32 -6.16 3.53
CA GLU A 74 -6.49 -7.45 4.21
C GLU A 74 -7.92 -7.68 4.72
N PHE A 75 -8.63 -6.61 5.13
CA PHE A 75 -10.06 -6.69 5.41
C PHE A 75 -10.90 -7.00 4.17
N ALA A 76 -10.61 -6.35 3.04
CA ALA A 76 -11.31 -6.57 1.78
C ALA A 76 -11.11 -7.99 1.23
N LYS A 77 -9.98 -8.64 1.54
CA LYS A 77 -9.67 -10.03 1.15
C LYS A 77 -10.38 -11.07 2.01
N SER A 78 -10.73 -10.74 3.26
CA SER A 78 -11.34 -11.67 4.21
C SER A 78 -12.86 -11.55 4.26
N LYS A 79 -13.57 -12.64 4.00
CA LYS A 79 -15.05 -12.69 4.12
C LYS A 79 -15.55 -12.27 5.51
N VAL A 80 -14.85 -12.69 6.56
CA VAL A 80 -15.21 -12.37 7.96
C VAL A 80 -15.10 -10.88 8.22
N PHE A 81 -14.01 -10.25 7.76
CA PHE A 81 -13.80 -8.83 7.98
C PHE A 81 -14.60 -7.96 7.03
N THR A 82 -14.85 -8.39 5.79
CA THR A 82 -15.73 -7.67 4.86
C THR A 82 -17.15 -7.54 5.43
N ALA A 83 -17.68 -8.58 6.07
CA ALA A 83 -18.98 -8.51 6.74
C ALA A 83 -18.98 -7.57 7.97
N LYS A 84 -17.86 -7.55 8.71
CA LYS A 84 -17.73 -6.72 9.92
C LYS A 84 -17.42 -5.26 9.62
N TYR A 85 -16.69 -5.00 8.54
CA TYR A 85 -16.18 -3.70 8.11
C TYR A 85 -16.48 -3.51 6.62
N PRO A 86 -17.76 -3.30 6.24
CA PRO A 86 -18.12 -3.02 4.85
C PRO A 86 -17.45 -1.73 4.36
N GLY A 87 -17.13 -1.67 3.05
CA GLY A 87 -16.42 -0.54 2.43
C GLY A 87 -14.91 -0.50 2.71
N SER A 88 -14.33 -1.61 3.20
CA SER A 88 -12.88 -1.65 3.48
C SER A 88 -12.01 -1.48 2.23
N ASP A 89 -12.49 -1.95 1.08
CA ASP A 89 -11.90 -1.75 -0.25
C ASP A 89 -11.84 -0.27 -0.65
N GLU A 90 -12.93 0.47 -0.48
CA GLU A 90 -12.97 1.90 -0.74
C GLU A 90 -11.98 2.67 0.14
N ILE A 91 -11.93 2.32 1.44
CA ILE A 91 -11.00 2.93 2.39
C ILE A 91 -9.55 2.60 2.02
N ALA A 92 -9.28 1.35 1.62
CA ALA A 92 -7.95 0.95 1.16
C ALA A 92 -7.53 1.77 -0.07
N LEU A 93 -8.39 1.91 -1.07
CA LEU A 93 -8.12 2.69 -2.28
C LEU A 93 -7.87 4.16 -1.98
N GLN A 94 -8.68 4.78 -1.10
CA GLN A 94 -8.45 6.16 -0.68
C GLN A 94 -7.09 6.34 0.00
N ALA A 95 -6.71 5.37 0.85
CA ALA A 95 -5.41 5.37 1.49
C ALA A 95 -4.26 5.20 0.47
N VAL A 96 -4.41 4.32 -0.54
CA VAL A 96 -3.46 4.20 -1.67
C VAL A 96 -3.29 5.54 -2.38
N LYS A 97 -4.39 6.19 -2.79
CA LYS A 97 -4.36 7.51 -3.44
C LYS A 97 -3.61 8.53 -2.58
N LYS A 98 -3.79 8.49 -1.26
CA LYS A 98 -3.11 9.38 -0.32
C LYS A 98 -1.61 9.08 -0.16
N VAL A 99 -1.19 7.82 -0.22
CA VAL A 99 0.24 7.45 -0.28
C VAL A 99 0.88 8.05 -1.52
N LEU A 100 0.27 7.87 -2.69
CA LEU A 100 0.78 8.40 -3.96
C LEU A 100 0.82 9.95 -3.97
N GLU A 101 -0.09 10.59 -3.24
CA GLU A 101 -0.07 12.03 -3.03
C GLU A 101 1.12 12.46 -2.15
N LEU A 102 1.42 11.75 -1.06
CA LEU A 102 2.41 12.17 -0.06
C LEU A 102 3.84 11.69 -0.35
N ASP A 103 4.00 10.52 -0.98
CA ASP A 103 5.30 9.89 -1.26
C ASP A 103 5.96 10.47 -2.53
N LYS A 104 6.39 11.72 -2.43
CA LYS A 104 7.01 12.43 -3.57
C LYS A 104 8.34 11.82 -4.01
N THR A 105 9.06 11.16 -3.10
CA THR A 105 10.34 10.50 -3.37
C THR A 105 10.18 9.07 -3.90
N LYS A 106 8.95 8.54 -3.93
CA LYS A 106 8.63 7.17 -4.35
C LYS A 106 9.32 6.11 -3.48
N GLU A 107 9.59 6.41 -2.21
CA GLU A 107 10.23 5.49 -1.27
C GLU A 107 9.37 4.25 -0.99
N LEU A 108 8.05 4.40 -1.01
CA LEU A 108 7.07 3.34 -0.76
C LEU A 108 6.43 2.81 -2.04
N TYR A 109 6.92 3.25 -3.22
CA TYR A 109 6.24 2.99 -4.48
C TYR A 109 6.12 1.49 -4.80
N SER A 110 7.19 0.71 -4.59
CA SER A 110 7.13 -0.74 -4.80
C SER A 110 6.16 -1.43 -3.85
N ASP A 111 6.09 -0.99 -2.60
CA ASP A 111 5.23 -1.61 -1.58
C ASP A 111 3.76 -1.27 -1.83
N ILE A 112 3.47 -0.01 -2.18
CA ILE A 112 2.09 0.40 -2.48
C ILE A 112 1.58 -0.21 -3.79
N LEU A 113 2.46 -0.49 -4.77
CA LEU A 113 2.09 -1.24 -5.97
C LEU A 113 1.61 -2.66 -5.61
N ASN A 114 2.25 -3.33 -4.66
CA ASN A 114 1.82 -4.65 -4.21
C ASN A 114 0.43 -4.60 -3.57
N VAL A 115 0.19 -3.63 -2.69
CA VAL A 115 -1.14 -3.42 -2.07
C VAL A 115 -2.20 -3.15 -3.13
N MET A 116 -1.88 -2.29 -4.10
CA MET A 116 -2.81 -1.93 -5.17
C MET A 116 -3.08 -3.10 -6.12
N MET A 117 -2.10 -3.98 -6.38
CA MET A 117 -2.30 -5.20 -7.16
C MET A 117 -3.25 -6.17 -6.46
N ASP A 118 -3.02 -6.42 -5.17
CA ASP A 118 -3.88 -7.27 -4.35
C ASP A 118 -5.32 -6.75 -4.33
N LEU A 119 -5.49 -5.43 -4.17
CA LEU A 119 -6.79 -4.79 -4.18
C LEU A 119 -7.45 -4.94 -5.56
N THR A 120 -6.73 -4.65 -6.64
CA THR A 120 -7.25 -4.77 -8.02
C THR A 120 -7.74 -6.17 -8.34
N ILE A 121 -6.97 -7.22 -7.99
CA ILE A 121 -7.39 -8.61 -8.18
C ILE A 121 -8.62 -8.92 -7.33
N THR A 122 -8.63 -8.46 -6.08
CA THR A 122 -9.74 -8.70 -5.14
C THR A 122 -11.04 -8.13 -5.69
N GLU A 123 -11.04 -6.88 -6.14
CA GLU A 123 -12.23 -6.22 -6.67
C GLU A 123 -12.71 -6.84 -7.97
N TYR A 124 -11.78 -7.18 -8.88
CA TYR A 124 -12.17 -7.89 -10.10
C TYR A 124 -12.83 -9.24 -9.79
N ASN A 125 -12.25 -10.04 -8.89
CA ASN A 125 -12.81 -11.34 -8.52
C ASN A 125 -14.18 -11.21 -7.86
N LYS A 126 -14.38 -10.22 -6.98
CA LYS A 126 -15.69 -9.93 -6.40
C LYS A 126 -16.70 -9.54 -7.48
N ALA A 127 -16.31 -8.71 -8.45
CA ALA A 127 -17.16 -8.31 -9.56
C ALA A 127 -17.63 -9.52 -10.38
N ILE A 128 -16.71 -10.40 -10.79
CA ILE A 128 -17.05 -11.61 -11.56
C ILE A 128 -17.95 -12.56 -10.76
N ASN A 129 -17.63 -12.79 -9.49
CA ASN A 129 -18.44 -13.70 -8.66
C ASN A 129 -19.88 -13.20 -8.51
N ASN A 130 -20.07 -11.91 -8.23
CA ASN A 130 -21.41 -11.32 -8.14
C ASN A 130 -22.13 -11.31 -9.49
N TYR A 131 -21.42 -11.02 -10.58
CA TYR A 131 -21.99 -11.07 -11.93
C TYR A 131 -22.52 -12.47 -12.27
N ASN A 132 -21.70 -13.49 -12.03
CA ASN A 132 -22.08 -14.88 -12.32
C ASN A 132 -23.22 -15.36 -11.42
N GLU A 133 -23.22 -14.96 -10.15
CA GLU A 133 -24.32 -15.26 -9.25
C GLU A 133 -25.61 -14.60 -9.74
N ALA A 134 -25.55 -13.32 -10.14
CA ALA A 134 -26.68 -12.57 -10.68
C ALA A 134 -27.27 -13.22 -11.95
N ILE A 135 -26.41 -13.76 -12.81
CA ILE A 135 -26.77 -14.54 -14.00
C ILE A 135 -27.53 -15.80 -13.58
N ASN A 136 -27.01 -16.56 -12.61
CA ASN A 136 -27.63 -17.81 -12.14
C ASN A 136 -28.95 -17.58 -11.40
N THR A 137 -29.02 -16.57 -10.54
CA THR A 137 -30.16 -16.29 -9.65
C THR A 137 -31.19 -15.35 -10.28
N LYS A 138 -30.82 -14.63 -11.35
CA LYS A 138 -31.58 -13.53 -11.94
C LYS A 138 -31.91 -12.41 -10.94
N ASN A 139 -31.08 -12.24 -9.91
CA ASN A 139 -31.26 -11.23 -8.87
C ASN A 139 -30.61 -9.90 -9.28
N LYS A 140 -31.41 -8.83 -9.31
CA LYS A 140 -30.93 -7.49 -9.68
C LYS A 140 -29.87 -6.95 -8.71
N ASN A 141 -29.99 -7.24 -7.41
CA ASN A 141 -29.06 -6.73 -6.41
C ASN A 141 -27.63 -7.28 -6.60
N ASP A 142 -27.52 -8.50 -7.11
CA ASP A 142 -26.22 -9.13 -7.39
C ASP A 142 -25.56 -8.45 -8.61
N PHE A 143 -26.33 -8.00 -9.59
CA PHE A 143 -25.81 -7.16 -10.69
C PHE A 143 -25.32 -5.79 -10.20
N GLU A 144 -26.09 -5.12 -9.34
CA GLU A 144 -25.69 -3.82 -8.77
C GLU A 144 -24.39 -3.95 -7.96
N THR A 145 -24.27 -5.03 -7.19
CA THR A 145 -23.05 -5.36 -6.45
C THR A 145 -21.87 -5.64 -7.39
N ALA A 146 -22.09 -6.37 -8.49
CA ALA A 146 -21.05 -6.63 -9.48
C ALA A 146 -20.55 -5.34 -10.15
N VAL A 147 -21.47 -4.44 -10.51
CA VAL A 147 -21.13 -3.13 -11.10
C VAL A 147 -20.27 -2.31 -10.14
N HIS A 148 -20.65 -2.22 -8.88
CA HIS A 148 -19.87 -1.53 -7.86
C HIS A 148 -18.42 -2.04 -7.80
N TYR A 149 -18.22 -3.36 -7.77
CA TYR A 149 -16.88 -3.93 -7.74
C TYR A 149 -16.10 -3.75 -9.05
N PHE A 150 -16.77 -3.72 -10.20
CA PHE A 150 -16.12 -3.32 -11.45
C PHE A 150 -15.67 -1.86 -11.42
N GLU A 151 -16.47 -0.95 -10.88
CA GLU A 151 -16.10 0.45 -10.72
C GLU A 151 -14.85 0.59 -9.85
N LEU A 152 -14.81 -0.09 -8.69
CA LEU A 152 -13.62 -0.11 -7.83
C LEU A 152 -12.38 -0.71 -8.53
N TYR A 153 -12.55 -1.77 -9.30
CA TYR A 153 -11.49 -2.33 -10.13
C TYR A 153 -10.94 -1.29 -11.13
N PHE A 154 -11.81 -0.59 -11.85
CA PHE A 154 -11.39 0.44 -12.80
C PHE A 154 -10.73 1.62 -12.10
N ASP A 155 -11.20 1.98 -10.92
CA ASP A 155 -10.62 3.02 -10.08
C ASP A 155 -9.20 2.67 -9.61
N CYS A 156 -8.98 1.42 -9.19
CA CYS A 156 -7.66 0.90 -8.89
C CYS A 156 -6.77 0.96 -10.15
N TYR A 157 -7.28 0.45 -11.27
CA TYR A 157 -6.58 0.43 -12.56
C TYR A 157 -6.16 1.84 -13.02
N GLN A 158 -7.02 2.84 -12.86
CA GLN A 158 -6.71 4.23 -13.18
C GLN A 158 -5.67 4.81 -12.24
N THR A 159 -5.70 4.44 -10.96
CA THR A 159 -4.78 4.93 -9.92
C THR A 159 -3.32 4.53 -10.19
N PHE A 160 -3.07 3.39 -10.85
CA PHE A 160 -1.73 2.98 -11.27
C PHE A 160 -1.06 3.91 -12.31
N GLY A 161 -1.81 4.71 -13.07
CA GLY A 161 -1.22 5.66 -14.02
C GLY A 161 -0.48 5.01 -15.20
N ILE A 162 0.83 5.29 -15.35
CA ILE A 162 1.64 4.99 -16.55
C ILE A 162 2.00 3.49 -16.67
N ASP A 163 1.91 2.73 -15.57
CA ASP A 163 2.25 1.31 -15.52
C ASP A 163 1.08 0.37 -15.85
N LYS A 164 0.06 0.87 -16.58
CA LYS A 164 -1.10 0.07 -17.05
C LYS A 164 -0.71 -1.22 -17.76
N LYS A 165 0.34 -1.17 -18.58
CA LYS A 165 0.86 -2.34 -19.30
C LYS A 165 1.32 -3.46 -18.34
N PHE A 166 1.93 -3.10 -17.21
CA PHE A 166 2.35 -4.08 -16.20
C PHE A 166 1.14 -4.76 -15.56
N ILE A 167 0.07 -4.00 -15.28
CA ILE A 167 -1.19 -4.57 -14.76
C ILE A 167 -1.84 -5.48 -15.80
N ASP A 168 -1.92 -5.05 -17.06
CA ASP A 168 -2.50 -5.86 -18.13
C ASP A 168 -1.75 -7.21 -18.25
N ASP A 169 -0.42 -7.15 -18.23
CA ASP A 169 0.46 -8.33 -18.25
C ASP A 169 0.26 -9.18 -16.98
N PHE A 170 0.09 -8.57 -15.81
CA PHE A 170 -0.12 -9.24 -14.53
C PHE A 170 -1.52 -9.88 -14.40
N ILE A 171 -2.59 -9.21 -14.79
CA ILE A 171 -3.97 -9.75 -14.85
C ILE A 171 -4.00 -10.95 -15.79
N LYS A 172 -3.35 -10.83 -16.96
CA LYS A 172 -3.22 -11.91 -17.93
C LYS A 172 -2.41 -13.08 -17.37
N TYR A 173 -1.31 -12.81 -16.68
CA TYR A 173 -0.46 -13.83 -16.04
C TYR A 173 -1.17 -14.58 -14.91
N ASN A 174 -1.89 -13.86 -14.05
CA ASN A 174 -2.66 -14.44 -12.94
C ASN A 174 -3.92 -15.19 -13.38
N LYS A 175 -4.16 -15.32 -14.70
CA LYS A 175 -5.32 -16.00 -15.26
C LYS A 175 -6.61 -15.59 -14.56
N VAL A 176 -6.75 -14.29 -14.34
CA VAL A 176 -8.03 -13.68 -14.01
C VAL A 176 -9.05 -14.27 -14.99
N ASN A 177 -9.92 -15.14 -14.48
CA ASN A 177 -10.48 -16.20 -15.28
C ASN A 177 -11.58 -15.63 -16.18
N LEU A 178 -11.20 -15.18 -17.38
CA LEU A 178 -12.14 -14.70 -18.40
C LEU A 178 -13.15 -15.78 -18.82
N LYS A 179 -12.86 -17.07 -18.55
CA LYS A 179 -13.81 -18.18 -18.73
C LYS A 179 -14.77 -18.38 -17.56
N ALA A 180 -14.61 -17.63 -16.47
CA ALA A 180 -15.57 -17.63 -15.37
C ALA A 180 -16.79 -16.77 -15.69
N ILE A 181 -16.71 -15.81 -16.62
CA ILE A 181 -17.87 -14.99 -17.00
C ILE A 181 -18.85 -15.86 -17.79
N ASN A 182 -19.98 -16.16 -17.17
CA ASN A 182 -21.07 -16.87 -17.83
C ASN A 182 -21.79 -15.90 -18.77
N PHE A 183 -21.67 -16.13 -20.07
CA PHE A 183 -22.46 -15.42 -21.08
C PHE A 183 -23.76 -16.19 -21.34
N TYR A 184 -24.89 -15.48 -21.37
CA TYR A 184 -26.15 -15.96 -21.92
C TYR A 184 -26.32 -15.48 -23.36
#